data_AF-A0A8S1QQT9-F1
#
_entry.id   AF-A0A8S1QQT9-F1
#
_cell.length_a   1.000
_cell.length_b   1.000
_cell.length_c   1.000
_cell.angle_alpha   90.00
_cell.angle_beta   90.00
_cell.angle_gamma   90.00
#
_symmetry.space_group_name_H-M   'P 1'
#
loop_
_entity.id
_entity.type
_entity.pdbx_description
1 polymer ?
#
loop_
_entity_poly.entity_id
_entity_poly.type
_entity_poly.pdbx_seq_one_letter_code
_entity_poly.pdbx_strand_id
1 'polypeptide(L)'
;MNCSDHPQNPITVICVAKHECQRKLCAQCAYEHNVELQQLLPIMLFQDQLQNKLKEFKLEDKKQLDQSRLSFKSLLSETEKMLQTLWAKFYSSINYL
;
A
#
# COMPACT_ATOMS: atom_id res chain seq x y z
N MET A 1 15.16 -15.42 -4.69
CA MET A 1 14.60 -16.21 -3.56
C MET A 1 14.69 -17.67 -3.95
N ASN A 2 15.25 -18.52 -3.08
CA ASN A 2 15.45 -19.94 -3.37
C ASN A 2 14.31 -20.76 -2.78
N CYS A 3 14.04 -21.92 -3.39
CA CYS A 3 13.03 -22.86 -2.90
C CYS A 3 13.48 -23.48 -1.58
N SER A 4 12.54 -23.67 -0.65
CA SER A 4 12.80 -24.28 0.65
C SER A 4 13.21 -25.75 0.54
N ASP A 5 12.55 -26.50 -0.35
CA ASP A 5 12.81 -27.93 -0.55
C ASP A 5 13.98 -28.17 -1.52
N HIS A 6 14.26 -27.19 -2.39
CA HIS A 6 15.34 -27.23 -3.37
C HIS A 6 16.22 -25.97 -3.24
N PRO A 7 17.16 -25.90 -2.26
CA PRO A 7 17.88 -24.68 -1.93
C PRO A 7 18.76 -24.11 -3.06
N GLN A 8 19.17 -24.97 -4.00
CA GLN A 8 19.95 -24.57 -5.18
C GLN A 8 19.07 -24.03 -6.32
N ASN A 9 17.75 -24.26 -6.25
CA ASN A 9 16.83 -23.89 -7.31
C ASN A 9 16.14 -22.56 -6.96
N PRO A 10 16.24 -21.54 -7.82
CA PRO A 10 15.50 -20.31 -7.64
C PRO A 10 14.00 -20.57 -7.84
N ILE A 11 13.19 -19.81 -7.10
CA ILE A 11 11.75 -19.73 -7.33
C ILE A 11 11.51 -18.97 -8.63
N THR A 12 10.78 -19.57 -9.55
CA THR A 12 10.55 -19.02 -10.89
C THR A 12 9.07 -18.80 -11.22
N VAL A 13 8.16 -19.51 -10.53
CA VAL A 13 6.72 -19.45 -10.82
C VAL A 13 5.89 -19.37 -9.53
N ILE A 14 4.67 -18.87 -9.68
CA ILE A 14 3.66 -18.75 -8.64
C ILE A 14 2.42 -19.54 -9.07
N CYS A 15 1.93 -20.41 -8.20
CA CYS A 15 0.65 -21.10 -8.34
C CYS A 15 -0.51 -20.16 -7.96
N VAL A 16 -1.44 -19.94 -8.89
CA VAL A 16 -2.63 -19.08 -8.69
C VAL A 16 -3.93 -19.87 -8.53
N ALA A 17 -3.87 -21.21 -8.55
CA ALA A 17 -5.03 -22.06 -8.33
C ALA A 17 -5.70 -21.87 -6.95
N LYS A 18 -6.94 -22.35 -6.82
CA LYS A 18 -7.79 -22.14 -5.64
C LYS A 18 -7.47 -23.04 -4.44
N HIS A 19 -6.56 -24.01 -4.58
CA HIS A 19 -6.18 -24.90 -3.49
C HIS A 19 -5.15 -24.27 -2.54
N GLU A 20 -5.03 -24.85 -1.37
CA GLU A 20 -4.02 -24.50 -0.39
C GLU A 20 -2.72 -25.24 -0.72
N CYS A 21 -1.68 -24.46 -1.03
CA CYS A 21 -0.35 -24.99 -1.33
C CYS A 21 0.73 -23.94 -1.06
N GLN A 22 1.98 -24.38 -1.09
CA GLN A 22 3.11 -23.46 -1.19
C GLN A 22 3.09 -22.77 -2.56
N ARG A 23 2.57 -21.54 -2.58
CA ARG A 23 2.31 -20.78 -3.81
C ARG A 23 3.56 -20.53 -4.66
N LYS A 24 4.74 -20.44 -4.04
CA LYS A 24 6.00 -20.06 -4.69
C LYS A 24 6.81 -21.32 -5.01
N LEU A 25 7.02 -21.59 -6.28
CA LEU A 25 7.60 -22.85 -6.75
C LEU A 25 8.86 -22.60 -7.58
N CYS A 26 9.87 -23.46 -7.42
CA CYS A 26 10.92 -23.61 -8.43
C CYS A 26 10.41 -24.49 -9.59
N ALA A 27 11.19 -24.61 -10.66
CA ALA A 27 10.81 -25.43 -11.81
C ALA A 27 10.51 -26.89 -11.45
N GLN A 28 11.27 -27.48 -10.52
CA GLN A 28 11.05 -28.86 -10.07
C GLN A 28 9.76 -29.00 -9.27
N CYS A 29 9.55 -28.17 -8.24
CA CYS A 29 8.30 -28.19 -7.49
C CYS A 29 7.10 -27.91 -8.41
N ALA A 30 7.22 -27.03 -9.41
CA ALA A 30 6.14 -26.74 -10.35
C ALA A 30 5.76 -27.95 -11.20
N TYR A 31 6.74 -28.75 -11.62
CA TYR A 31 6.51 -30.01 -12.34
C TYR A 31 5.81 -31.04 -11.45
N GLU A 32 6.27 -31.20 -10.21
CA GLU A 32 5.71 -32.13 -9.23
C GLU A 32 4.32 -31.72 -8.73
N HIS A 33 4.03 -30.41 -8.69
CA HIS A 33 2.76 -29.85 -8.21
C HIS A 33 1.56 -30.29 -9.05
N ASN A 34 1.80 -30.76 -10.28
CA ASN A 34 0.81 -31.37 -11.18
C ASN A 34 -0.48 -30.54 -11.33
N VAL A 35 -0.33 -29.22 -11.44
CA VAL A 35 -1.42 -28.28 -11.72
C VAL A 35 -1.38 -27.90 -13.20
N GLU A 36 -2.53 -27.60 -13.78
CA GLU A 36 -2.63 -27.03 -15.12
C GLU A 36 -1.70 -25.81 -15.29
N LEU A 37 -0.97 -25.77 -16.41
CA LEU A 37 0.00 -24.70 -16.71
C LEU A 37 -0.63 -23.29 -16.67
N GLN A 38 -1.92 -23.18 -16.94
CA GLN A 38 -2.68 -21.91 -16.90
C GLN A 38 -2.78 -21.34 -15.48
N GLN A 39 -2.62 -22.19 -14.46
CA GLN A 39 -2.62 -21.80 -13.05
C GLN A 39 -1.20 -21.56 -12.52
N LEU A 40 -0.17 -21.63 -13.37
CA LEU A 40 1.21 -21.32 -13.04
C LEU A 40 1.62 -20.04 -13.75
N LEU A 41 1.94 -19.01 -12.98
CA LEU A 41 2.33 -17.72 -13.50
C LEU A 41 3.82 -17.48 -13.22
N PRO A 42 4.65 -17.10 -14.22
CA PRO A 42 6.01 -16.67 -13.99
C PRO A 42 6.08 -15.54 -12.95
N ILE A 43 7.02 -15.66 -12.01
CA ILE A 43 7.13 -14.72 -10.88
C ILE A 43 7.35 -13.27 -11.34
N MET A 44 8.07 -13.07 -12.44
CA MET A 44 8.29 -11.75 -13.03
C MET A 44 6.98 -11.14 -13.51
N LEU A 45 6.14 -11.91 -14.21
CA LEU A 45 4.83 -11.43 -14.69
C LEU A 45 3.89 -11.13 -13.52
N PHE A 46 3.93 -11.93 -12.46
CA PHE A 46 3.17 -11.65 -11.25
C PHE A 46 3.61 -10.32 -10.60
N GLN A 47 4.92 -10.07 -10.52
CA GLN A 47 5.47 -8.83 -9.95
C GLN A 47 5.04 -7.61 -10.77
N ASP A 48 5.10 -7.70 -12.10
CA ASP A 48 4.68 -6.61 -12.99
C ASP A 48 3.17 -6.33 -12.83
N GLN A 49 2.34 -7.37 -12.80
CA GLN A 49 0.90 -7.22 -12.56
C GLN A 49 0.59 -6.62 -11.19
N LEU A 50 1.32 -7.03 -10.15
CA LEU A 50 1.17 -6.48 -8.81
C LEU A 50 1.52 -4.99 -8.80
N GLN A 51 2.65 -4.59 -9.40
CA GLN A 51 3.04 -3.17 -9.49
C GLN A 51 2.02 -2.35 -10.28
N ASN A 52 1.53 -2.86 -11.40
CA ASN A 52 0.52 -2.17 -12.19
C ASN A 52 -0.78 -1.99 -11.40
N LYS A 53 -1.23 -3.01 -10.66
CA LYS A 53 -2.40 -2.90 -9.78
C LYS A 53 -2.17 -1.89 -8.67
N LEU A 54 -1.00 -1.89 -8.02
CA LEU A 54 -0.67 -0.91 -6.97
C LEU A 54 -0.73 0.54 -7.50
N LYS A 55 -0.24 0.77 -8.72
CA LYS A 55 -0.32 2.06 -9.41
C LYS A 55 -1.76 2.45 -9.76
N GLU A 56 -2.55 1.52 -10.31
CA GLU A 56 -3.97 1.74 -10.63
C GLU A 56 -4.76 2.20 -9.39
N PHE A 57 -4.51 1.58 -8.24
CA PHE A 57 -5.17 1.93 -6.98
C PHE A 57 -4.57 3.15 -6.29
N LYS A 58 -3.58 3.83 -6.90
CA LYS A 58 -2.89 4.99 -6.32
C LYS A 58 -2.37 4.70 -4.90
N LEU A 59 -2.02 3.45 -4.59
CA LEU A 59 -1.51 3.08 -3.26
C LEU A 59 -0.10 3.64 -3.02
N GLU A 60 0.59 4.06 -4.08
CA GLU A 60 1.84 4.80 -4.03
C GLU A 60 1.64 6.29 -3.69
N ASP A 61 0.40 6.78 -3.73
CA ASP A 61 0.03 8.20 -3.61
C ASP A 61 -0.06 8.67 -2.15
N LYS A 62 0.77 8.08 -1.28
CA LYS A 62 1.01 8.52 0.10
C LYS A 62 1.27 10.03 0.17
N LYS A 63 1.87 10.60 -0.89
CA LYS A 63 2.06 12.04 -1.04
C LYS A 63 0.76 12.85 -1.03
N GLN A 64 -0.31 12.37 -1.65
CA GLN A 64 -1.62 13.06 -1.62
C GLN A 64 -2.26 13.00 -0.22
N LEU A 65 -2.12 11.88 0.48
CA LEU A 65 -2.56 11.76 1.87
C LEU A 65 -1.75 12.67 2.80
N ASP A 66 -0.43 12.72 2.62
CA ASP A 66 0.46 13.59 3.40
C ASP A 66 0.19 15.07 3.12
N GLN A 67 -0.05 15.45 1.86
CA GLN A 67 -0.47 16.80 1.48
C GLN A 67 -1.83 17.16 2.10
N SER A 68 -2.82 16.29 1.99
CA SER A 68 -4.15 16.52 2.59
C SER A 68 -4.05 16.68 4.11
N ARG A 69 -3.21 15.88 4.77
CA ARG A 69 -2.94 15.98 6.21
C ARG A 69 -2.28 17.31 6.59
N LEU A 70 -1.31 17.77 5.79
CA LEU A 70 -0.63 19.06 6.01
C LEU A 70 -1.59 20.24 5.81
N SER A 71 -2.39 20.23 4.74
CA SER A 71 -3.41 21.24 4.48
C SER A 71 -4.44 21.32 5.62
N PHE A 72 -4.90 20.17 6.10
CA PHE A 72 -5.83 20.12 7.23
C PHE A 72 -5.25 20.70 8.52
N LYS A 73 -3.98 20.37 8.84
CA LYS A 73 -3.29 20.97 9.99
C LYS A 73 -3.14 22.49 9.86
N SER A 74 -2.82 22.99 8.67
CA SER A 74 -2.73 24.44 8.41
C SER A 74 -4.06 25.13 8.68
N LEU A 75 -5.16 24.57 8.16
CA LEU A 75 -6.50 25.10 8.34
C LEU A 75 -6.91 25.16 9.81
N LEU A 76 -6.61 24.11 10.58
CA LEU A 76 -6.87 24.08 12.03
C LEU A 76 -6.11 25.19 12.75
N SER A 77 -4.82 25.35 12.45
CA SER A 77 -4.00 26.41 13.07
C SER A 77 -4.49 27.82 12.72
N GLU A 78 -4.95 28.05 11.48
CA GLU A 78 -5.57 29.33 11.10
C GLU A 78 -6.89 29.56 11.84
N THR A 79 -7.73 28.53 11.93
CA THR A 79 -9.00 28.60 12.66
C THR A 79 -8.78 28.90 14.14
N GLU A 80 -7.78 28.27 14.76
CA GLU A 80 -7.41 28.52 16.15
C GLU A 80 -6.96 29.96 16.37
N LYS A 81 -6.08 30.50 15.52
CA LYS A 81 -5.65 31.90 15.59
C LYS A 81 -6.81 32.87 15.42
N MET A 82 -7.73 32.57 14.50
CA MET A 82 -8.92 33.38 14.27
C MET A 82 -9.82 33.39 15.51
N LEU A 83 -10.05 32.23 16.13
CA LEU A 83 -10.81 32.11 17.37
C LEU A 83 -10.16 32.87 18.53
N GLN A 84 -8.84 32.75 18.70
CA GLN A 84 -8.09 33.52 19.70
C GLN A 84 -8.25 35.04 19.49
N THR A 85 -8.20 35.48 18.23
CA THR A 85 -8.38 36.89 17.88
C THR A 85 -9.80 37.38 18.19
N LEU A 86 -10.82 36.60 17.83
CA LEU A 86 -12.21 36.90 18.15
C LEU A 86 -12.44 36.94 19.66
N TRP A 87 -11.86 35.99 20.39
CA TRP A 87 -11.93 35.93 21.84
C TRP A 87 -11.30 37.15 22.50
N ALA A 88 -10.10 37.55 22.05
CA ALA A 88 -9.43 38.75 22.54
C ALA A 88 -10.26 40.02 22.31
N LYS A 89 -10.86 40.16 21.12
CA LYS A 89 -11.76 41.28 20.78
C LYS A 89 -13.01 41.30 21.67
N PHE A 90 -13.62 40.14 21.89
CA PHE A 90 -14.78 40.00 22.76
C PHE A 90 -14.43 40.39 24.21
N TYR A 91 -13.32 39.87 24.73
CA TYR A 91 -12.85 40.18 26.07
C TYR A 91 -12.52 41.67 26.25
N SER A 92 -11.90 42.31 25.26
CA SER A 92 -11.69 43.76 25.29
C SER A 92 -13.01 44.53 25.24
N SER A 93 -14.00 44.08 24.47
CA SER A 93 -15.30 44.77 24.39
C SER A 93 -16.10 44.71 25.69
N ILE A 94 -15.91 43.67 26.51
CA ILE A 94 -16.60 43.51 27.79
C ILE A 94 -15.92 44.32 28.90
N ASN A 95 -14.59 44.39 28.92
CA ASN A 95 -13.85 45.07 29.99
C ASN A 95 -13.68 46.60 29.80
N TYR A 96 -14.23 47.15 28.71
CA TYR A 96 -14.33 48.60 28.49
C TYR A 96 -15.73 49.16 28.81
N LEU A 97 -16.61 48.34 29.41
CA LEU A 97 -17.88 48.73 30.04
C LEU A 97 -17.72 48.74 31.57
#